data_AF-A0A9D8N223-F1
#
_entry.id   AF-A0A9D8N223-F1
#
_cell.length_a   1.000
_cell.length_b   1.000
_cell.length_c   1.000
_cell.angle_alpha   90.00
_cell.angle_beta   90.00
_cell.angle_gamma   90.00
#
_symmetry.space_group_name_H-M   'P 1'
#
loop_
_entity.id
_entity.type
_entity.pdbx_description
1 polymer ?
#
loop_
_entity_poly.entity_id
_entity_poly.type
_entity_poly.pdbx_seq_one_letter_code
_entity_poly.pdbx_strand_id
1 'polypeptide(L)'
;MAIPIEDIYNFHHVRTACHINCMNYFAGLMGYHFPEHDNDKGIEPMRTGYAYKNYANYHPEYNLPDNYEDLAKIAITTHHKHAPHHVDFYNGNVSQIPDVHLIEMVCDWASANFEQLYLLHDCPYETVADWFDAEMSNKNWTDAQLNVIHEAMDFIERHMDKDAVMKIWEPVSAL
;
A
#
# COMPACT_ATOMS: atom_id res chain seq x y z
N MET A 1 -16.14 19.07 10.60
CA MET A 1 -17.05 19.24 9.43
C MET A 1 -17.16 17.90 8.72
N ALA A 2 -18.23 17.55 7.99
CA ALA A 2 -18.21 16.32 7.18
C ALA A 2 -17.28 16.49 5.98
N ILE A 3 -16.51 15.46 5.62
CA ILE A 3 -15.62 15.52 4.44
C ILE A 3 -16.47 15.56 3.16
N PRO A 4 -16.25 16.52 2.25
CA PRO A 4 -16.90 16.50 0.94
C PRO A 4 -16.54 15.25 0.15
N ILE A 5 -17.53 14.58 -0.43
CA ILE A 5 -17.30 13.31 -1.14
C ILE A 5 -16.41 13.48 -2.38
N GLU A 6 -16.48 14.65 -3.03
CA GLU A 6 -15.63 15.00 -4.17
C GLU A 6 -14.15 15.09 -3.77
N ASP A 7 -13.86 15.56 -2.56
CA ASP A 7 -12.49 15.64 -2.05
C ASP A 7 -11.92 14.25 -1.79
N ILE A 8 -12.71 13.35 -1.18
CA ILE A 8 -12.34 11.92 -1.03
C ILE A 8 -12.12 11.26 -2.39
N TYR A 9 -12.94 11.60 -3.37
CA TYR A 9 -12.75 11.12 -4.74
C TYR A 9 -11.48 11.67 -5.37
N ASN A 10 -11.14 12.93 -5.19
CA ASN A 10 -9.89 13.44 -5.74
C ASN A 10 -8.69 12.79 -5.02
N PHE A 11 -8.72 12.82 -3.69
CA PHE A 11 -7.67 12.28 -2.83
C PHE A 11 -7.38 10.82 -3.11
N HIS A 12 -8.40 9.95 -3.13
CA HIS A 12 -8.18 8.53 -3.42
C HIS A 12 -7.55 8.32 -4.80
N HIS A 13 -7.97 9.08 -5.82
CA HIS A 13 -7.41 8.90 -7.16
C HIS A 13 -5.94 9.30 -7.22
N VAL A 14 -5.60 10.45 -6.65
CA VAL A 14 -4.22 10.95 -6.59
C VAL A 14 -3.35 10.01 -5.75
N ARG A 15 -3.82 9.61 -4.56
CA ARG A 15 -3.11 8.69 -3.66
C ARG A 15 -2.85 7.33 -4.30
N THR A 16 -3.85 6.72 -4.93
CA THR A 16 -3.69 5.44 -5.64
C THR A 16 -2.71 5.56 -6.82
N ALA A 17 -2.78 6.65 -7.58
CA ALA A 17 -1.82 6.88 -8.67
C ALA A 17 -0.38 7.04 -8.14
N CYS A 18 -0.18 7.76 -7.04
CA CYS A 18 1.13 7.92 -6.41
C CYS A 18 1.65 6.57 -5.89
N HIS A 19 0.79 5.76 -5.27
CA HIS A 19 1.13 4.41 -4.81
C HIS A 19 1.60 3.51 -5.96
N ILE A 20 0.83 3.42 -7.05
CA ILE A 20 1.18 2.62 -8.24
C ILE A 20 2.49 3.11 -8.87
N ASN A 21 2.69 4.43 -8.97
CA ASN A 21 3.93 5.01 -9.51
C ASN A 21 5.14 4.71 -8.62
N CYS A 22 4.97 4.76 -7.30
CA CYS A 22 6.01 4.45 -6.32
C CYS A 22 6.40 2.97 -6.38
N MET A 23 5.41 2.07 -6.43
CA MET A 23 5.65 0.66 -6.66
C MET A 23 6.38 0.39 -7.98
N ASN A 24 5.98 1.04 -9.06
CA ASN A 24 6.64 0.88 -10.36
C ASN A 24 8.05 1.47 -10.38
N TYR A 25 8.33 2.50 -9.57
CA TYR A 25 9.68 2.97 -9.35
C TYR A 25 10.55 1.87 -8.70
N PHE A 26 10.09 1.26 -7.61
CA PHE A 26 10.82 0.17 -6.95
C PHE A 26 10.96 -1.07 -7.83
N ALA A 27 9.89 -1.48 -8.48
CA ALA A 27 9.88 -2.58 -9.44
C ALA A 27 10.90 -2.33 -10.56
N GLY A 28 10.96 -1.09 -11.06
CA GLY A 28 11.89 -0.67 -12.11
C GLY A 28 13.36 -0.82 -11.71
N LEU A 29 13.71 -0.62 -10.44
CA LEU A 29 15.07 -0.87 -9.93
C LEU A 29 15.51 -2.33 -10.14
N MET A 30 14.55 -3.26 -10.06
CA MET A 30 14.77 -4.70 -10.20
C MET A 30 14.41 -5.23 -11.61
N GLY A 31 14.02 -4.36 -12.54
CA GLY A 31 13.66 -4.74 -13.92
C GLY A 31 12.22 -5.23 -14.11
N TYR A 32 11.32 -4.92 -13.18
CA TYR A 32 9.89 -5.28 -13.23
C TYR A 32 8.99 -4.07 -13.52
N HIS A 33 7.73 -4.36 -13.87
CA HIS A 33 6.67 -3.38 -14.04
C HIS A 33 5.30 -4.00 -13.70
N PHE A 34 4.48 -3.29 -12.93
CA PHE A 34 3.17 -3.73 -12.45
C PHE A 34 2.08 -2.72 -12.87
N PRO A 35 1.71 -2.65 -14.16
CA PRO A 35 0.77 -1.65 -14.68
C PRO A 35 -0.69 -1.89 -14.27
N GLU A 36 -1.02 -3.11 -13.84
CA GLU A 36 -2.37 -3.48 -13.41
C GLU A 36 -2.55 -3.52 -11.89
N HIS A 37 -1.50 -3.15 -11.14
CA HIS A 37 -1.54 -3.11 -9.69
C HIS A 37 -2.63 -2.15 -9.20
N ASP A 38 -3.34 -2.51 -8.13
CA ASP A 38 -4.39 -1.72 -7.50
C ASP A 38 -5.60 -1.33 -8.39
N ASN A 39 -5.74 -1.92 -9.58
CA ASN A 39 -6.87 -1.63 -10.47
C ASN A 39 -8.23 -1.99 -9.84
N ASP A 40 -8.26 -2.94 -8.92
CA ASP A 40 -9.45 -3.36 -8.16
C ASP A 40 -9.95 -2.26 -7.19
N LYS A 41 -9.10 -1.31 -6.79
CA LYS A 41 -9.52 -0.17 -5.95
C LYS A 41 -10.48 0.77 -6.69
N GLY A 42 -10.47 0.76 -8.02
CA GLY A 42 -11.35 1.58 -8.86
C GLY A 42 -12.84 1.19 -8.81
N ILE A 43 -13.17 0.01 -8.29
CA ILE A 43 -14.56 -0.50 -8.22
C ILE A 43 -15.18 -0.42 -6.82
N GLU A 44 -14.45 0.10 -5.83
CA GLU A 44 -14.94 0.15 -4.44
C GLU A 44 -16.03 1.22 -4.23
N PRO A 45 -17.17 0.86 -3.61
CA PRO A 45 -18.26 1.81 -3.37
C PRO A 45 -17.84 2.88 -2.36
N MET A 46 -18.01 4.15 -2.73
CA MET A 46 -17.67 5.35 -1.93
C MET A 46 -16.18 5.48 -1.53
N ARG A 47 -15.30 4.64 -2.12
CA ARG A 47 -13.84 4.54 -1.92
C ARG A 47 -13.43 4.22 -0.48
N THR A 48 -12.24 3.59 -0.33
CA THR A 48 -11.79 2.98 0.93
C THR A 48 -12.05 3.85 2.17
N GLY A 49 -12.49 3.24 3.28
CA GLY A 49 -12.45 3.92 4.58
C GLY A 49 -11.03 4.38 4.96
N TYR A 50 -10.01 3.79 4.34
CA TYR A 50 -8.62 4.23 4.39
C TYR A 50 -8.41 5.61 3.75
N ALA A 51 -9.05 5.92 2.63
CA ALA A 51 -8.97 7.23 1.99
C ALA A 51 -9.59 8.33 2.88
N TYR A 52 -10.72 8.04 3.53
CA TYR A 52 -11.32 8.95 4.51
C TYR A 52 -10.36 9.25 5.67
N LYS A 53 -9.74 8.21 6.22
CA LYS A 53 -8.81 8.32 7.33
C LYS A 53 -7.54 9.10 6.96
N ASN A 54 -6.92 8.75 5.83
CA ASN A 54 -5.72 9.43 5.37
C ASN A 54 -6.01 10.89 5.03
N TYR A 55 -7.16 11.18 4.41
CA TYR A 55 -7.57 12.56 4.16
C TYR A 55 -7.72 13.35 5.47
N ALA A 56 -8.39 12.79 6.48
CA ALA A 56 -8.54 13.46 7.78
C ALA A 56 -7.21 13.71 8.52
N ASN A 57 -6.15 12.94 8.23
CA ASN A 57 -4.81 13.19 8.76
C ASN A 57 -4.18 14.48 8.18
N TYR A 58 -4.44 14.78 6.89
CA TYR A 58 -4.03 16.05 6.27
C TYR A 58 -4.97 17.21 6.61
N HIS A 59 -6.24 16.90 6.89
CA HIS A 59 -7.30 17.87 7.12
C HIS A 59 -8.04 17.62 8.45
N PRO A 60 -7.40 17.91 9.59
CA PRO A 60 -7.93 17.58 10.92
C PRO A 60 -9.22 18.34 11.29
N GLU A 61 -9.63 19.33 10.49
CA GLU A 61 -10.90 20.05 10.63
C GLU A 61 -12.13 19.21 10.23
N TYR A 62 -11.92 18.10 9.53
CA TYR A 62 -13.00 17.21 9.12
C TYR A 62 -13.15 16.01 10.06
N ASN A 63 -14.39 15.54 10.14
CA ASN A 63 -14.77 14.38 10.92
C ASN A 63 -14.92 13.18 9.98
N LEU A 64 -14.43 12.03 10.44
CA LEU A 64 -14.68 10.75 9.78
C LEU A 64 -16.17 10.39 9.84
N PRO A 65 -16.72 9.71 8.81
CA PRO A 65 -18.06 9.17 8.87
C PRO A 65 -18.14 8.01 9.89
N ASP A 66 -19.28 7.83 10.55
CA ASP A 66 -19.45 6.83 11.62
C ASP A 66 -19.13 5.38 11.17
N ASN A 67 -19.26 5.09 9.87
CA ASN A 67 -19.02 3.77 9.28
C ASN A 67 -17.66 3.63 8.57
N TYR A 68 -16.71 4.54 8.78
CA TYR A 68 -15.43 4.53 8.05
C TYR A 68 -14.63 3.23 8.26
N GLU A 69 -14.67 2.62 9.45
CA GLU A 69 -13.96 1.37 9.75
C GLU A 69 -14.53 0.19 8.98
N ASP A 70 -15.86 0.09 8.88
CA ASP A 70 -16.53 -0.94 8.10
C ASP A 70 -16.20 -0.82 6.61
N LEU A 71 -16.20 0.42 6.10
CA LEU A 71 -15.78 0.71 4.72
C LEU A 71 -14.31 0.33 4.47
N ALA A 72 -13.41 0.62 5.42
CA ALA A 72 -12.01 0.24 5.34
C ALA A 72 -11.85 -1.28 5.34
N LYS A 73 -12.55 -1.98 6.23
CA LYS A 73 -12.47 -3.43 6.34
C LYS A 73 -12.98 -4.15 5.09
N ILE A 74 -14.07 -3.67 4.49
CA ILE A 74 -14.61 -4.22 3.23
C ILE A 74 -13.60 -4.05 2.10
N ALA A 75 -13.04 -2.85 1.96
CA ALA A 75 -12.01 -2.55 0.96
C ALA A 75 -10.79 -3.47 1.13
N ILE A 76 -10.17 -3.49 2.31
CA ILE A 76 -9.01 -4.33 2.62
C ILE A 76 -9.28 -5.80 2.30
N THR A 77 -10.41 -6.33 2.78
CA THR A 77 -10.76 -7.73 2.56
C THR A 77 -10.98 -8.03 1.07
N THR A 78 -11.57 -7.08 0.33
CA THR A 78 -11.79 -7.23 -1.11
C THR A 78 -10.46 -7.22 -1.84
N HIS A 79 -9.63 -6.22 -1.57
CA HIS A 79 -8.33 -6.05 -2.18
C HIS A 79 -7.42 -7.26 -1.96
N HIS A 80 -7.22 -7.68 -0.71
CA HIS A 80 -6.32 -8.79 -0.37
C HIS A 80 -6.73 -10.11 -1.02
N LYS A 81 -8.04 -10.33 -1.25
CA LYS A 81 -8.55 -11.55 -1.88
C LYS A 81 -8.43 -11.57 -3.40
N HIS A 82 -8.29 -10.41 -4.05
CA HIS A 82 -8.27 -10.30 -5.51
C HIS A 82 -6.92 -9.86 -6.07
N ALA A 83 -5.98 -9.46 -5.21
CA ALA A 83 -4.65 -9.05 -5.59
C ALA A 83 -3.60 -10.16 -5.29
N PRO A 84 -2.91 -10.69 -6.32
CA PRO A 84 -2.03 -11.86 -6.19
C PRO A 84 -0.72 -11.58 -5.42
N HIS A 85 -0.42 -10.34 -5.06
CA HIS A 85 0.69 -10.05 -4.14
C HIS A 85 0.26 -10.11 -2.67
N HIS A 86 -1.02 -10.39 -2.37
CA HIS A 86 -1.49 -10.63 -1.00
C HIS A 86 -1.65 -12.12 -0.72
N VAL A 87 -1.34 -12.51 0.51
CA VAL A 87 -1.40 -13.92 0.92
C VAL A 87 -2.84 -14.48 0.92
N ASP A 88 -3.83 -13.63 1.19
CA ASP A 88 -5.25 -13.99 1.18
C ASP A 88 -5.73 -14.50 -0.19
N PHE A 89 -5.15 -14.02 -1.30
CA PHE A 89 -5.43 -14.53 -2.65
C PHE A 89 -5.19 -16.05 -2.75
N TYR A 90 -4.19 -16.56 -2.02
CA TYR A 90 -3.82 -17.97 -1.99
C TYR A 90 -4.43 -18.73 -0.81
N ASN A 91 -5.50 -18.19 -0.20
CA ASN A 91 -6.14 -18.75 1.00
C ASN A 91 -5.15 -19.02 2.14
N GLY A 92 -4.15 -18.15 2.33
CA GLY A 92 -3.14 -18.33 3.37
C GLY A 92 -1.95 -19.21 2.97
N ASN A 93 -1.97 -19.84 1.79
CA ASN A 93 -0.90 -20.74 1.38
C ASN A 93 0.25 -20.00 0.68
N VAL A 94 1.19 -19.49 1.47
CA VAL A 94 2.35 -18.73 0.97
C VAL A 94 3.21 -19.52 -0.02
N SER A 95 3.25 -20.85 0.04
CA SER A 95 4.07 -21.67 -0.89
C SER A 95 3.63 -21.59 -2.35
N GLN A 96 2.42 -21.07 -2.61
CA GLN A 96 1.88 -20.89 -3.96
C GLN A 96 2.24 -19.54 -4.58
N ILE A 97 2.82 -18.62 -3.82
CA ILE A 97 3.12 -17.26 -4.27
C ILE A 97 4.37 -17.32 -5.17
N PRO A 98 4.28 -16.99 -6.46
CA PRO A 98 5.41 -16.90 -7.36
C PRO A 98 6.33 -15.73 -7.00
N ASP A 99 7.63 -15.85 -7.30
CA ASP A 99 8.65 -14.83 -6.99
C ASP A 99 8.29 -13.43 -7.48
N VAL A 100 7.66 -13.31 -8.66
CA VAL A 100 7.23 -12.00 -9.19
C VAL A 100 6.22 -11.30 -8.27
N HIS A 101 5.33 -12.05 -7.62
CA HIS A 101 4.35 -11.49 -6.69
C HIS A 101 4.94 -11.28 -5.28
N LEU A 102 6.01 -12.00 -4.93
CA LEU A 102 6.82 -11.66 -3.74
C LEU A 102 7.54 -10.33 -3.93
N ILE A 103 8.06 -10.07 -5.12
CA ILE A 103 8.70 -8.80 -5.46
C ILE A 103 7.67 -7.66 -5.47
N GLU A 104 6.50 -7.90 -6.08
CA GLU A 104 5.39 -6.94 -6.06
C GLU A 104 4.95 -6.61 -4.62
N MET A 105 4.83 -7.62 -3.78
CA MET A 105 4.51 -7.51 -2.35
C MET A 105 5.54 -6.62 -1.61
N VAL A 106 6.84 -6.83 -1.83
CA VAL A 106 7.89 -5.97 -1.25
C VAL A 106 7.81 -4.52 -1.77
N CYS A 107 7.49 -4.33 -3.05
CA CYS A 107 7.30 -2.98 -3.62
C CYS A 107 6.09 -2.27 -3.00
N ASP A 108 4.99 -3.00 -2.76
CA ASP A 108 3.79 -2.50 -2.09
C ASP A 108 4.10 -2.04 -0.66
N TRP A 109 4.82 -2.85 0.11
CA TRP A 109 5.24 -2.49 1.47
C TRP A 109 6.14 -1.27 1.50
N ALA A 110 7.13 -1.22 0.59
CA ALA A 110 8.00 -0.06 0.48
C ALA A 110 7.20 1.21 0.14
N SER A 111 6.24 1.12 -0.79
CA SER A 111 5.35 2.23 -1.15
C SER A 111 4.49 2.69 0.03
N ALA A 112 3.84 1.76 0.72
CA ALA A 112 3.04 2.05 1.91
C ALA A 112 3.87 2.68 3.04
N ASN A 113 5.11 2.21 3.23
CA ASN A 113 6.02 2.77 4.23
C ASN A 113 6.34 4.23 3.94
N PHE A 114 6.52 4.55 2.66
CA PHE A 114 6.76 5.92 2.24
C PHE A 114 5.57 6.84 2.49
N GLU A 115 4.36 6.37 2.17
CA GLU A 115 3.13 7.11 2.46
C GLU A 115 2.96 7.39 3.95
N GLN A 116 3.14 6.36 4.79
CA GLN A 116 2.87 6.47 6.23
C GLN A 116 3.93 7.25 7.00
N LEU A 117 5.22 6.97 6.78
CA LEU A 117 6.30 7.58 7.55
C LEU A 117 6.58 9.02 7.13
N TYR A 118 6.52 9.31 5.83
CA TYR A 118 7.03 10.58 5.31
C TYR A 118 5.96 11.61 4.99
N LEU A 119 4.72 11.19 4.72
CA LEU A 119 3.65 12.13 4.38
C LEU A 119 2.63 12.28 5.50
N LEU A 120 2.32 11.19 6.21
CA LEU A 120 1.27 11.17 7.24
C LEU A 120 1.78 11.41 8.68
N HIS A 121 3.08 11.72 8.86
CA HIS A 121 3.69 12.09 10.14
C HIS A 121 3.32 11.16 11.31
N ASP A 122 3.74 9.89 11.27
CA ASP A 122 3.45 8.85 12.27
C ASP A 122 1.94 8.56 12.42
N CYS A 123 1.37 7.85 11.44
CA CYS A 123 0.06 7.22 11.62
C CYS A 123 0.21 5.93 12.45
N PRO A 124 -0.38 5.83 13.66
CA PRO A 124 -0.14 4.74 14.61
C PRO A 124 -0.79 3.39 14.25
N TYR A 125 -1.30 3.23 13.03
CA TYR A 125 -1.86 1.96 12.59
C TYR A 125 -0.76 1.16 11.90
N GLU A 126 0.03 0.47 12.72
CA GLU A 126 1.02 -0.54 12.31
C GLU A 126 2.14 0.06 11.46
N THR A 127 3.34 0.17 12.02
CA THR A 127 4.48 0.49 11.16
C THR A 127 4.59 -0.61 10.10
N VAL A 128 5.07 -0.30 8.89
CA VAL A 128 5.26 -1.35 7.86
C VAL A 128 6.18 -2.47 8.38
N ALA A 129 7.05 -2.18 9.35
CA ALA A 129 7.80 -3.19 10.08
C ALA A 129 6.91 -4.11 10.93
N ASP A 130 5.93 -3.57 11.68
CA ASP A 130 4.98 -4.39 12.45
C ASP A 130 4.10 -5.25 11.53
N TRP A 131 3.67 -4.70 10.38
CA TRP A 131 2.87 -5.42 9.40
C TRP A 131 3.69 -6.53 8.72
N PHE A 132 4.95 -6.23 8.35
CA PHE A 132 5.90 -7.22 7.86
C PHE A 132 6.09 -8.33 8.90
N ASP A 133 6.42 -7.99 10.14
CA ASP A 133 6.62 -8.97 11.21
C ASP A 133 5.36 -9.84 11.42
N ALA A 134 4.17 -9.26 11.33
CA ALA A 134 2.91 -10.01 11.43
C ALA A 134 2.72 -11.00 10.27
N GLU A 135 3.01 -10.59 9.04
CA GLU A 135 2.93 -11.45 7.85
C GLU A 135 4.01 -12.54 7.82
N MET A 136 5.21 -12.22 8.32
CA MET A 136 6.34 -13.15 8.37
C MET A 136 6.23 -14.16 9.52
N SER A 137 5.75 -13.74 10.70
CA SER A 137 5.75 -14.57 11.92
C SER A 137 4.68 -15.65 11.97
N ASN A 138 3.58 -15.49 11.22
CA ASN A 138 2.40 -16.35 11.35
C ASN A 138 2.21 -17.36 10.21
N LYS A 139 3.18 -17.49 9.31
CA LYS A 139 3.02 -18.26 8.07
C LYS A 139 4.23 -19.15 7.75
N ASN A 140 3.98 -20.22 7.00
CA ASN A 140 5.00 -21.22 6.65
C ASN A 140 5.80 -20.82 5.40
N TRP A 141 6.53 -19.70 5.48
CA TRP A 141 7.43 -19.26 4.41
C TRP A 141 8.57 -20.26 4.20
N THR A 142 8.96 -20.48 2.95
CA THR A 142 10.16 -21.29 2.64
C THR A 142 11.42 -20.42 2.63
N ASP A 143 12.58 -21.02 2.92
CA ASP A 143 13.88 -20.31 2.89
C ASP A 143 14.12 -19.62 1.54
N ALA A 144 13.71 -20.24 0.43
CA ALA A 144 13.83 -19.66 -0.90
C ALA A 144 13.01 -18.37 -1.04
N GLN A 145 11.78 -18.34 -0.54
CA GLN A 145 10.92 -17.17 -0.59
C GLN A 145 11.43 -16.06 0.32
N LEU A 146 11.91 -16.42 1.51
CA LEU A 146 12.54 -15.47 2.44
C LEU A 146 13.76 -14.81 1.80
N ASN A 147 14.59 -15.58 1.09
CA ASN A 147 15.73 -15.02 0.38
C ASN A 147 15.29 -14.02 -0.70
N VAL A 148 14.28 -14.34 -1.50
CA VAL A 148 13.74 -13.41 -2.51
C VAL A 148 13.24 -12.11 -1.87
N ILE A 149 12.47 -12.22 -0.79
CA ILE A 149 11.92 -11.05 -0.06
C ILE A 149 13.06 -10.18 0.48
N HIS A 150 14.01 -10.77 1.23
CA HIS A 150 15.11 -10.02 1.81
C HIS A 150 16.03 -9.40 0.75
N GLU A 151 16.33 -10.13 -0.33
CA GLU A 151 17.12 -9.59 -1.44
C GLU A 151 16.43 -8.38 -2.08
N ALA A 152 15.12 -8.44 -2.29
CA ALA A 152 14.35 -7.32 -2.84
C ALA A 152 14.32 -6.10 -1.89
N MET A 153 14.10 -6.33 -0.59
CA MET A 153 14.12 -5.26 0.43
C MET A 153 15.48 -4.56 0.48
N ASP A 154 16.56 -5.35 0.59
CA ASP A 154 17.94 -4.85 0.60
C ASP A 154 18.26 -4.10 -0.69
N PHE A 155 17.78 -4.58 -1.83
CA PHE A 155 18.03 -3.95 -3.12
C PHE A 155 17.36 -2.58 -3.20
N ILE A 156 16.10 -2.47 -2.79
CA ILE A 156 15.37 -1.19 -2.73
C ILE A 156 16.11 -0.22 -1.79
N GLU A 157 16.45 -0.64 -0.58
CA GLU A 157 17.10 0.22 0.41
C GLU A 157 18.43 0.80 -0.12
N ARG A 158 19.23 -0.01 -0.81
CA ARG A 158 20.55 0.40 -1.32
C ARG A 158 20.50 1.28 -2.57
N HIS A 159 19.48 1.13 -3.42
CA HIS A 159 19.45 1.75 -4.75
C HIS A 159 18.38 2.83 -4.91
N MET A 160 17.46 2.94 -3.96
CA MET A 160 16.44 3.98 -3.95
C MET A 160 17.06 5.37 -3.86
N ASP A 161 16.61 6.25 -4.75
CA ASP A 161 16.73 7.69 -4.61
C ASP A 161 15.51 8.21 -3.85
N LYS A 162 15.73 8.58 -2.58
CA LYS A 162 14.69 9.08 -1.70
C LYS A 162 14.01 10.34 -2.24
N ASP A 163 14.75 11.25 -2.87
CA ASP A 163 14.18 12.49 -3.41
C ASP A 163 13.30 12.20 -4.62
N ALA A 164 13.69 11.21 -5.44
CA ALA A 164 12.86 10.74 -6.55
C ALA A 164 11.55 10.13 -6.04
N VAL A 165 11.60 9.31 -5.00
CA VAL A 165 10.39 8.72 -4.39
C VAL A 165 9.50 9.80 -3.77
N MET A 166 10.05 10.76 -3.03
CA MET A 166 9.27 11.84 -2.44
C MET A 166 8.52 12.67 -3.50
N LYS A 167 9.14 12.91 -4.67
CA LYS A 167 8.48 13.61 -5.79
C LYS A 167 7.27 12.87 -6.35
N ILE A 168 7.25 11.54 -6.28
CA ILE A 168 6.08 10.76 -6.69
C ILE A 168 4.87 11.10 -5.83
N TRP A 169 5.11 11.40 -4.55
CA TRP A 169 4.07 11.62 -3.54
C TRP A 169 3.68 13.09 -3.32
N GLU A 170 4.44 14.05 -3.87
CA GLU A 170 4.12 15.49 -3.81
C GLU A 170 2.66 15.83 -4.14
N PRO A 171 2.00 15.21 -5.13
CA PRO A 171 0.59 15.50 -5.43
C PRO A 171 -0.37 15.21 -4.28
N VAL A 172 -0.09 14.21 -3.42
CA VAL A 172 -0.95 13.87 -2.28
C VAL A 172 -0.87 14.94 -1.21
N SER A 173 0.34 15.41 -0.89
CA SER A 173 0.57 16.45 0.12
C SER A 173 0.09 17.84 -0.30
N ALA A 174 -0.24 18.04 -1.58
CA ALA A 174 -0.74 19.30 -2.12
C ALA A 174 -2.28 19.39 -2.16
N LEU A 175 -2.98 18.30 -1.84
CA LEU A 175 -4.43 18.27 -1.66
C LEU A 175 -4.80 18.73 -0.25
#